data_AF-A0A917P7D5-F1
#
_entry.id   AF-A0A917P7D5-F1
#
_cell.length_a   1.000
_cell.length_b   1.000
_cell.length_c   1.000
_cell.angle_alpha   90.00
_cell.angle_beta   90.00
_cell.angle_gamma   90.00
#
_symmetry.space_group_name_H-M   'P 1'
#
loop_
_entity.id
_entity.type
_entity.pdbx_description
1 polymer ?
#
loop_
_entity_poly.entity_id
_entity_poly.type
_entity_poly.pdbx_seq_one_letter_code
_entity_poly.pdbx_strand_id
1 'polypeptide(L)'
;MPPRQLNRVCDQARAEGLSLTAALERLLEIEVEATEARRLASRLRFACLPEPCTLNDFDFAAQPGVDEKLVRDLATLRFLDDAPNILFVGPPGVGKTMLAVTLARATVDAGHRVYFTTAAELSAKCHKAALEGRWKTCMNFFSGPKLLVIDLCRARDYAERVVGKRDHGLCGGCSARHSRRQEGAIRPRDSAPA
;
A
#
# COMPACT_ATOMS: atom_id res chain seq x y z
N MET A 1 13.33 18.53 16.80
CA MET A 1 13.72 19.86 16.28
C MET A 1 15.24 20.00 16.05
N PRO A 2 15.72 20.56 14.93
CA PRO A 2 17.07 21.13 14.86
C PRO A 2 17.14 22.45 15.66
N PRO A 3 18.22 22.73 16.39
CA PRO A 3 18.32 23.86 17.34
C PRO A 3 18.18 25.27 16.72
N ARG A 4 18.23 25.39 15.39
CA ARG A 4 18.12 26.68 14.68
C ARG A 4 16.69 27.26 14.67
N GLN A 5 15.66 26.45 14.91
CA GLN A 5 14.27 26.93 14.87
C GLN A 5 13.86 27.71 16.13
N LEU A 6 14.41 27.36 17.30
CA LEU A 6 14.09 28.03 18.57
C LEU A 6 14.48 29.52 18.54
N ASN A 7 15.72 29.83 18.16
CA ASN A 7 16.20 31.21 18.11
C ASN A 7 15.36 32.06 17.17
N ARG A 8 14.99 31.50 16.01
CA ARG A 8 14.13 32.18 15.02
C ARG A 8 12.77 32.56 15.60
N VAL A 9 12.10 31.63 16.31
CA VAL A 9 10.79 31.88 16.92
C VAL A 9 10.90 32.90 18.05
N CYS A 10 11.94 32.82 18.88
CA CYS A 10 12.19 33.79 19.95
C CYS A 10 12.45 35.21 19.41
N ASP A 11 13.23 35.33 18.33
CA ASP A 11 13.53 36.62 17.71
C ASP A 11 12.28 37.22 17.04
N GLN A 12 11.46 36.40 16.38
CA GLN A 12 10.16 36.81 15.84
C GLN A 12 9.19 37.26 16.95
N ALA A 13 9.08 36.49 18.03
CA ALA A 13 8.21 36.81 19.15
C ALA A 13 8.61 38.14 19.82
N ARG A 14 9.91 38.42 19.94
CA ARG A 14 10.42 39.71 20.43
C ARG A 14 10.08 40.86 19.49
N ALA A 15 10.26 40.67 18.18
CA ALA A 15 9.95 41.69 17.18
C ALA A 15 8.45 42.01 17.10
N GLU A 16 7.60 41.00 17.28
CA GLU A 16 6.13 41.09 17.22
C GLU A 16 5.51 41.47 18.59
N GLY A 17 6.31 41.58 19.65
CA GLY A 17 5.82 41.91 21.00
C GLY A 17 4.93 40.83 21.61
N LEU A 18 5.09 39.57 21.20
CA LEU A 18 4.27 38.45 21.67
C LEU A 18 4.53 38.16 23.16
N SER A 19 3.48 37.72 23.85
CA SER A 19 3.61 37.16 25.19
C SER A 19 4.43 35.85 25.14
N LEU A 20 5.04 35.48 26.26
CA LEU A 20 5.77 34.21 26.38
C LEU A 20 4.86 33.01 26.02
N THR A 21 3.60 33.06 26.42
CA THR A 21 2.61 32.02 26.11
C THR A 21 2.39 31.90 24.60
N ALA A 22 2.19 33.01 23.90
CA ALA A 22 2.01 33.01 22.44
C ALA A 22 3.28 32.55 21.69
N ALA A 23 4.46 32.89 22.20
CA ALA A 23 5.72 32.39 21.66
C ALA A 23 5.87 30.87 21.85
N LEU A 24 5.47 30.34 23.01
CA LEU A 24 5.46 28.91 23.30
C LEU A 24 4.46 28.14 22.46
N GLU A 25 3.24 28.66 22.28
CA GLU A 25 2.22 28.08 21.41
C GLU A 25 2.76 27.89 19.99
N ARG A 26 3.35 28.94 19.41
CA ARG A 26 3.95 28.90 18.07
C ARG A 26 5.12 27.91 17.97
N LEU A 27 5.95 27.83 19.01
CA LEU A 27 7.04 26.86 19.06
C LEU A 27 6.50 25.41 19.09
N LEU A 28 5.45 25.16 19.86
CA LEU A 28 4.81 23.85 19.96
C LEU A 28 4.12 23.45 18.66
N GLU A 29 3.44 24.38 17.98
CA GLU A 29 2.86 24.16 16.65
C GLU A 29 3.91 23.66 15.66
N ILE A 30 5.07 24.33 15.59
CA ILE A 30 6.18 23.92 14.72
C ILE A 30 6.68 22.52 15.05
N GLU A 31 6.81 22.16 16.33
CA GLU A 31 7.28 20.82 16.71
C GLU A 31 6.21 19.75 16.44
N VAL A 32 4.92 20.06 16.59
CA VAL A 32 3.82 19.18 16.21
C VAL A 32 3.87 18.91 14.71
N GLU A 33 3.90 19.94 13.87
CA GLU A 33 4.01 19.81 12.41
C GLU A 33 5.26 19.01 12.01
N ALA A 34 6.42 19.32 12.60
CA ALA A 34 7.65 18.60 12.33
C ALA A 34 7.59 17.13 12.76
N THR A 35 6.87 16.83 13.84
CA THR A 35 6.65 15.45 14.33
C THR A 35 5.73 14.68 13.39
N GLU A 36 4.64 15.29 12.95
CA GLU A 36 3.71 14.70 11.99
C GLU A 36 4.38 14.43 10.64
N ALA A 37 5.15 15.38 10.13
CA ALA A 37 5.93 15.20 8.91
C ALA A 37 6.93 14.02 9.02
N ARG A 38 7.63 13.90 10.16
CA ARG A 38 8.54 12.77 10.43
C ARG A 38 7.80 11.43 10.51
N ARG A 39 6.62 11.40 11.14
CA ARG A 39 5.78 10.21 11.21
C ARG A 39 5.29 9.80 9.83
N LEU A 40 4.80 10.75 9.03
CA LEU A 40 4.37 10.52 7.66
C LEU A 40 5.51 10.01 6.78
N ALA A 41 6.67 10.67 6.78
CA ALA A 41 7.84 10.23 6.04
C ALA A 41 8.28 8.80 6.43
N SER A 42 8.16 8.45 7.71
CA SER A 42 8.48 7.10 8.18
C SER A 42 7.47 6.06 7.70
N ARG A 43 6.16 6.38 7.69
CA ARG A 43 5.12 5.53 7.13
C ARG A 43 5.27 5.35 5.62
N LEU A 44 5.57 6.42 4.88
CA LEU A 44 5.81 6.37 3.43
C LEU A 44 7.02 5.50 3.08
N ARG A 45 8.12 5.63 3.83
CA ARG A 45 9.30 4.76 3.67
C ARG A 45 8.97 3.29 3.94
N PHE A 46 8.17 3.02 4.96
CA PHE A 46 7.72 1.66 5.28
C PHE A 46 6.77 1.10 4.22
N ALA A 47 5.93 1.93 3.62
CA ALA A 47 4.93 1.50 2.64
C ALA A 47 5.52 0.97 1.33
N CYS A 48 6.76 1.35 0.98
CA CYS A 48 7.45 0.91 -0.23
C CYS A 48 6.60 1.08 -1.51
N LEU A 49 5.85 2.19 -1.59
CA LEU A 49 5.02 2.48 -2.76
C LEU A 49 5.91 2.68 -4.01
N PRO A 50 5.52 2.11 -5.17
CA PRO A 50 6.32 2.22 -6.39
C PRO A 50 6.35 3.65 -6.94
N GLU A 51 5.24 4.37 -6.84
CA GLU A 51 5.09 5.74 -7.37
C GLU A 51 4.24 6.60 -6.41
N PRO A 52 4.47 7.92 -6.34
CA PRO A 52 3.72 8.84 -5.50
C PRO A 52 2.39 9.26 -6.15
N CYS A 53 1.58 8.30 -6.60
CA CYS A 53 0.29 8.58 -7.24
C CYS A 53 -0.80 8.89 -6.21
N THR A 54 -1.68 9.82 -6.56
CA THR A 54 -2.90 10.16 -5.81
C THR A 54 -4.14 9.82 -6.62
N LEU A 55 -5.29 9.76 -5.95
CA LEU A 55 -6.56 9.43 -6.63
C LEU A 55 -6.94 10.45 -7.71
N ASN A 56 -6.51 11.71 -7.55
CA ASN A 56 -6.77 12.78 -8.51
C ASN A 56 -6.00 12.60 -9.82
N ASP A 57 -4.96 11.77 -9.82
CA ASP A 57 -4.17 11.46 -11.02
C ASP A 57 -4.83 10.38 -11.89
N PHE A 58 -5.91 9.75 -11.40
CA PHE A 58 -6.62 8.69 -12.12
C PHE A 58 -7.72 9.27 -13.02
N ASP A 59 -7.61 9.05 -14.33
CA ASP A 59 -8.63 9.45 -15.30
C ASP A 59 -9.75 8.39 -15.40
N PHE A 60 -10.86 8.65 -14.72
CA PHE A 60 -12.07 7.81 -14.78
C PHE A 60 -12.76 7.88 -16.15
N ALA A 61 -12.63 8.98 -16.90
CA ALA A 61 -13.24 9.11 -18.22
C ALA A 61 -12.55 8.20 -19.26
N ALA A 62 -11.25 7.96 -19.10
CA ALA A 62 -10.49 7.02 -19.93
C ALA A 62 -10.86 5.54 -19.67
N GLN A 63 -11.51 5.22 -18.54
CA GLN A 63 -11.79 3.84 -18.12
C GLN A 63 -13.26 3.68 -17.66
N PRO A 64 -14.24 3.68 -18.57
CA PRO A 64 -15.68 3.59 -18.23
C PRO A 64 -16.10 2.27 -17.57
N GLY A 65 -15.23 1.25 -17.54
CA GLY A 65 -15.45 0.00 -16.83
C GLY A 65 -15.16 0.07 -15.32
N VAL A 66 -14.61 1.18 -14.83
CA VAL A 66 -14.34 1.40 -13.41
C VAL A 66 -15.50 2.21 -12.81
N ASP A 67 -16.15 1.65 -11.79
CA ASP A 67 -17.17 2.37 -11.03
C ASP A 67 -16.50 3.44 -10.15
N GLU A 68 -16.53 4.69 -10.63
CA GLU A 68 -15.98 5.84 -9.91
C GLU A 68 -16.59 6.00 -8.52
N LYS A 69 -17.89 5.72 -8.36
CA LYS A 69 -18.57 5.85 -7.07
C LYS A 69 -18.00 4.85 -6.06
N LEU A 70 -17.77 3.61 -6.49
CA LEU A 70 -17.14 2.60 -5.66
C LEU A 70 -15.70 2.98 -5.30
N VAL A 71 -14.90 3.46 -6.25
CA VAL A 71 -13.51 3.86 -5.96
C VAL A 71 -13.44 5.03 -4.99
N ARG A 72 -14.33 6.02 -5.14
CA ARG A 72 -14.44 7.15 -4.19
C ARG A 72 -14.91 6.69 -2.82
N ASP A 73 -15.81 5.71 -2.74
CA ASP A 73 -16.21 5.09 -1.48
C ASP A 73 -15.04 4.39 -0.79
N LEU A 74 -14.26 3.60 -1.54
CA LEU A 74 -13.02 2.99 -1.02
C LEU A 74 -12.01 4.04 -0.56
N ALA A 75 -11.93 5.19 -1.23
CA ALA A 75 -11.06 6.29 -0.85
C ALA A 75 -11.46 6.96 0.48
N THR A 76 -12.69 6.74 0.98
CA THR A 76 -13.08 7.14 2.34
C THR A 76 -12.41 6.29 3.43
N LEU A 77 -11.75 5.19 3.05
CA LEU A 77 -11.04 4.26 3.92
C LEU A 77 -11.91 3.55 4.97
N ARG A 78 -13.23 3.70 4.92
CA ARG A 78 -14.18 3.03 5.83
C ARG A 78 -14.02 1.51 5.83
N PHE A 79 -13.64 0.95 4.69
CA PHE A 79 -13.36 -0.48 4.58
C PHE A 79 -12.23 -0.94 5.51
N LEU A 80 -11.30 -0.08 5.94
CA LEU A 80 -10.21 -0.50 6.82
C LEU A 80 -10.69 -0.98 8.20
N ASP A 81 -11.89 -0.59 8.63
CA ASP A 81 -12.46 -0.97 9.92
C ASP A 81 -13.18 -2.31 9.86
N ASP A 82 -13.90 -2.57 8.78
CA ASP A 82 -14.59 -3.85 8.54
C ASP A 82 -13.63 -4.94 8.01
N ALA A 83 -12.39 -4.56 7.69
CA ALA A 83 -11.33 -5.41 7.13
C ALA A 83 -11.75 -6.31 5.93
N PRO A 84 -12.59 -5.85 4.97
CA PRO A 84 -12.86 -6.63 3.78
C PRO A 84 -11.64 -6.60 2.85
N ASN A 85 -11.40 -7.71 2.17
CA ASN A 85 -10.35 -7.81 1.17
C ASN A 85 -10.83 -7.18 -0.15
N ILE A 86 -10.05 -6.26 -0.71
CA ILE A 86 -10.32 -5.66 -2.01
C ILE A 86 -9.51 -6.39 -3.08
N LEU A 87 -10.19 -6.82 -4.15
CA LEU A 87 -9.55 -7.47 -5.29
C LEU A 87 -9.87 -6.73 -6.59
N PHE A 88 -8.83 -6.21 -7.24
CA PHE A 88 -8.97 -5.57 -8.55
C PHE A 88 -8.89 -6.59 -9.70
N VAL A 89 -10.04 -6.92 -10.29
CA VAL A 89 -10.17 -7.85 -11.43
C VAL A 89 -10.42 -7.07 -12.73
N GLY A 90 -9.92 -7.57 -13.87
CA GLY A 90 -9.95 -6.83 -15.15
C GLY A 90 -8.71 -7.05 -16.04
N PRO A 91 -8.73 -6.54 -17.28
CA PRO A 91 -7.62 -6.64 -18.23
C PRO A 91 -6.34 -5.93 -17.73
N PRO A 92 -5.15 -6.28 -18.24
CA PRO A 92 -3.95 -5.48 -18.00
C PRO A 92 -4.11 -4.07 -18.61
N GLY A 93 -3.52 -3.06 -17.97
CA GLY A 93 -3.53 -1.68 -18.49
C GLY A 93 -4.69 -0.79 -18.03
N VAL A 94 -5.65 -1.30 -17.26
CA VAL A 94 -6.79 -0.51 -16.73
C VAL A 94 -6.47 0.27 -15.44
N GLY A 95 -5.18 0.43 -15.11
CA GLY A 95 -4.74 1.21 -13.95
C GLY A 95 -4.99 0.55 -12.58
N LYS A 96 -5.17 -0.77 -12.50
CA LYS A 96 -5.38 -1.48 -11.22
C LYS A 96 -4.27 -1.25 -10.19
N THR A 97 -3.02 -1.32 -10.64
CA THR A 97 -1.86 -1.07 -9.77
C THR A 97 -1.88 0.38 -9.31
N MET A 98 -2.26 1.33 -10.18
CA MET A 98 -2.42 2.72 -9.79
C MET A 98 -3.51 2.87 -8.72
N LEU A 99 -4.70 2.29 -8.92
CA LEU A 99 -5.78 2.31 -7.92
C LEU A 99 -5.35 1.71 -6.57
N ALA A 100 -4.60 0.62 -6.58
CA ALA A 100 -4.06 0.02 -5.36
C ALA A 100 -3.05 0.96 -4.66
N VAL A 101 -2.19 1.63 -5.43
CA VAL A 101 -1.20 2.58 -4.92
C VAL A 101 -1.85 3.85 -4.38
N THR A 102 -2.88 4.38 -5.04
CA THR A 102 -3.59 5.59 -4.60
C THR A 102 -4.37 5.34 -3.31
N LEU A 103 -5.04 4.18 -3.18
CA LEU A 103 -5.67 3.78 -1.92
C LEU A 103 -4.66 3.55 -0.80
N ALA A 104 -3.53 2.92 -1.11
CA ALA A 104 -2.42 2.76 -0.16
C ALA A 104 -1.88 4.10 0.30
N ARG A 105 -1.73 5.06 -0.62
CA ARG A 105 -1.28 6.41 -0.31
C ARG A 105 -2.26 7.15 0.59
N ALA A 106 -3.55 7.15 0.24
CA ALA A 106 -4.61 7.73 1.06
C ALA A 106 -4.60 7.16 2.49
N THR A 107 -4.37 5.85 2.62
CA THR A 107 -4.27 5.17 3.93
C THR A 107 -3.06 5.62 4.75
N VAL A 108 -1.91 5.84 4.10
CA VAL A 108 -0.70 6.38 4.75
C VAL A 108 -0.92 7.83 5.20
N ASP A 109 -1.57 8.62 4.36
CA ASP A 109 -1.88 10.04 4.64
C ASP A 109 -2.91 10.15 5.78
N ALA A 110 -3.86 9.21 5.90
CA ALA A 110 -4.76 9.05 7.06
C ALA A 110 -4.05 8.58 8.34
N GLY A 111 -2.74 8.30 8.27
CA GLY A 111 -1.92 8.02 9.44
C GLY A 111 -1.70 6.54 9.74
N HIS A 112 -2.20 5.63 8.89
CA HIS A 112 -2.07 4.20 9.10
C HIS A 112 -0.79 3.63 8.47
N ARG A 113 -0.34 2.48 9.01
CA ARG A 113 0.78 1.74 8.44
C ARG A 113 0.28 0.88 7.28
N VAL A 114 0.94 0.98 6.14
CA VAL A 114 0.64 0.24 4.91
C VAL A 114 1.90 -0.47 4.45
N TYR A 115 1.77 -1.61 3.77
CA TYR A 115 2.89 -2.26 3.09
C TYR A 115 2.49 -2.68 1.68
N PHE A 116 3.26 -2.26 0.68
CA PHE A 116 3.11 -2.70 -0.71
C PHE A 116 4.15 -3.77 -1.03
N THR A 117 3.72 -4.85 -1.67
CA THR A 117 4.62 -5.90 -2.17
C THR A 117 4.00 -6.59 -3.38
N THR A 118 4.83 -7.27 -4.17
CA THR A 118 4.32 -8.15 -5.22
C THR A 118 4.04 -9.54 -4.64
N ALA A 119 3.12 -10.28 -5.24
CA ALA A 119 2.86 -11.66 -4.84
C ALA A 119 4.12 -12.56 -4.95
N ALA A 120 4.98 -12.27 -5.92
CA ALA A 120 6.26 -12.94 -6.12
C ALA A 120 7.22 -12.71 -4.94
N GLU A 121 7.41 -11.45 -4.52
CA GLU A 121 8.26 -11.10 -3.38
C GLU A 121 7.70 -11.64 -2.06
N LEU A 122 6.39 -11.54 -1.87
CA LEU A 122 5.70 -12.09 -0.71
C LEU A 122 5.98 -13.60 -0.60
N SER A 123 5.74 -14.34 -1.69
CA SER A 123 6.00 -15.78 -1.75
C SER A 123 7.46 -16.12 -1.48
N ALA A 124 8.41 -15.41 -2.10
CA ALA A 124 9.83 -15.63 -1.88
C ALA A 124 10.26 -15.39 -0.41
N LYS A 125 9.77 -14.31 0.22
CA LYS A 125 10.05 -13.99 1.63
C LYS A 125 9.47 -15.06 2.56
N CYS A 126 8.22 -15.47 2.33
CA CYS A 126 7.55 -16.53 3.08
C CYS A 126 8.28 -17.86 2.95
N HIS A 127 8.67 -18.26 1.73
CA HIS A 127 9.41 -19.50 1.49
C HIS A 127 10.78 -19.52 2.20
N LYS A 128 11.55 -18.44 2.06
CA LYS A 128 12.84 -18.29 2.75
C LYS A 128 12.68 -18.33 4.28
N ALA A 129 11.67 -17.65 4.82
CA ALA A 129 11.41 -17.65 6.25
C ALA A 129 11.00 -19.03 6.79
N ALA A 130 10.30 -19.83 5.99
CA ALA A 130 9.96 -21.21 6.36
C ALA A 130 11.21 -22.09 6.46
N LEU A 131 12.14 -21.99 5.49
CA LEU A 131 13.40 -22.75 5.51
C LEU A 131 14.32 -22.38 6.67
N GLU A 132 14.33 -21.10 7.07
CA GLU A 132 15.18 -20.61 8.15
C GLU A 132 14.52 -20.68 9.54
N GLY A 133 13.33 -21.27 9.66
CA GLY A 133 12.60 -21.34 10.93
C GLY A 133 12.08 -19.99 11.46
N ARG A 134 12.05 -18.95 10.62
CA ARG A 134 11.63 -17.57 10.96
C ARG A 134 10.20 -17.25 10.49
N TRP A 135 9.39 -18.28 10.22
CA TRP A 135 8.03 -18.16 9.70
C TRP A 135 7.15 -17.20 10.53
N LYS A 136 7.12 -17.39 11.85
CA LYS A 136 6.30 -16.59 12.78
C LYS A 136 6.65 -15.10 12.68
N THR A 137 7.94 -14.77 12.62
CA THR A 137 8.41 -13.38 12.47
C THR A 137 7.98 -12.79 11.13
N CYS A 138 8.06 -13.57 10.06
CA CYS A 138 7.63 -13.14 8.73
C CYS A 138 6.12 -12.87 8.65
N MET A 139 5.30 -13.74 9.25
CA MET A 139 3.85 -13.55 9.28
C MET A 139 3.47 -12.33 10.12
N ASN A 140 4.09 -12.15 11.30
CA ASN A 140 3.87 -10.97 12.13
C ASN A 140 4.20 -9.66 11.39
N PHE A 141 5.22 -9.68 10.53
CA PHE A 141 5.56 -8.52 9.69
C PHE A 141 4.43 -8.18 8.70
N PHE A 142 3.87 -9.17 8.00
CA PHE A 142 2.80 -8.95 7.02
C PHE A 142 1.43 -8.70 7.63
N SER A 143 1.19 -9.15 8.87
CA SER A 143 -0.06 -8.88 9.61
C SER A 143 -0.05 -7.56 10.39
N GLY A 144 1.12 -6.92 10.56
CA GLY A 144 1.25 -5.67 11.32
C GLY A 144 0.67 -4.40 10.66
N PRO A 145 0.74 -4.22 9.32
CA PRO A 145 0.10 -3.09 8.64
C PRO A 145 -1.43 -3.15 8.72
N LYS A 146 -2.09 -1.99 8.77
CA LYS A 146 -3.55 -1.88 8.66
C LYS A 146 -4.04 -2.21 7.24
N LEU A 147 -3.18 -2.00 6.25
CA LEU A 147 -3.42 -2.38 4.86
C LEU A 147 -2.18 -3.05 4.26
N LEU A 148 -2.37 -4.25 3.71
CA LEU A 148 -1.36 -4.98 2.93
C LEU A 148 -1.81 -5.01 1.48
N VAL A 149 -1.02 -4.41 0.59
CA VAL A 149 -1.29 -4.42 -0.86
C VAL A 149 -0.40 -5.46 -1.53
N ILE A 150 -1.03 -6.37 -2.27
CA ILE A 150 -0.35 -7.46 -2.99
C ILE A 150 -0.61 -7.29 -4.48
N ASP A 151 0.40 -6.88 -5.24
CA ASP A 151 0.29 -6.76 -6.70
C ASP A 151 0.66 -8.07 -7.40
N LEU A 152 -0.22 -8.54 -8.28
CA LEU A 152 -0.07 -9.76 -9.09
C LEU A 152 0.58 -9.48 -10.46
N CYS A 153 0.68 -8.21 -10.88
CA CYS A 153 0.94 -7.83 -12.27
C CYS A 153 2.41 -7.91 -12.72
N ARG A 154 3.34 -8.46 -11.91
CA ARG A 154 4.75 -8.69 -12.31
C ARG A 154 5.18 -10.16 -12.28
N ALA A 155 4.30 -11.07 -12.66
CA ALA A 155 4.60 -12.51 -12.68
C ALA A 155 5.66 -12.94 -13.74
N ARG A 156 6.11 -12.05 -14.63
CA ARG A 156 7.05 -12.41 -15.71
C ARG A 156 8.48 -12.69 -15.22
N ASP A 157 8.86 -12.20 -14.04
CA ASP A 157 10.24 -12.33 -13.53
C ASP A 157 10.43 -13.49 -12.52
N TYR A 158 9.35 -14.11 -12.03
CA TYR A 158 9.43 -15.11 -10.94
C TYR A 158 9.76 -16.52 -11.43
N ALA A 159 9.19 -16.93 -12.58
CA ALA A 159 9.45 -18.26 -13.14
C ALA A 159 10.94 -18.46 -13.47
N GLU A 160 11.62 -17.40 -13.94
CA GLU A 160 13.04 -17.48 -14.33
C GLU A 160 14.02 -17.43 -13.14
N ARG A 161 13.63 -16.83 -12.01
CA ARG A 161 14.51 -16.67 -10.83
C ARG A 161 14.32 -17.70 -9.73
N VAL A 162 13.15 -18.35 -9.63
CA VAL A 162 12.86 -19.32 -8.55
C VAL A 162 12.74 -20.76 -9.06
N VAL A 163 12.28 -20.99 -10.28
CA VAL A 163 12.36 -22.30 -10.92
C VAL A 163 13.66 -22.34 -11.71
N GLY A 164 14.76 -22.63 -11.01
CA GLY A 164 16.06 -22.81 -11.65
C GLY A 164 15.95 -23.72 -12.88
N LYS A 165 16.64 -23.34 -13.96
CA LYS A 165 16.82 -24.19 -15.16
C LYS A 165 17.14 -25.61 -14.70
N ARG A 166 16.15 -26.50 -14.80
CA ARG A 166 16.38 -27.93 -14.87
C ARG A 166 16.40 -28.27 -16.34
N ASP A 167 17.60 -28.23 -16.91
CA ASP A 167 17.91 -29.06 -18.06
C ASP A 167 17.63 -30.52 -17.67
N HIS A 168 16.66 -31.14 -18.33
CA HIS A 168 16.74 -32.48 -18.89
C HIS A 168 15.44 -32.84 -19.61
N GLY A 169 15.60 -33.53 -20.73
CA GLY A 169 14.57 -33.75 -21.73
C GLY A 169 13.54 -34.82 -21.39
N LEU A 170 12.64 -34.98 -22.36
CA LEU A 170 11.77 -36.13 -22.61
C LEU A 170 10.71 -36.43 -21.54
N CYS A 171 9.47 -36.03 -21.83
CA CYS A 171 8.41 -37.01 -22.05
C CYS A 171 7.28 -36.36 -22.84
N GLY A 172 6.95 -36.96 -23.99
CA GLY A 172 5.91 -36.50 -24.88
C GLY A 172 4.51 -36.81 -24.37
N GLY A 173 3.53 -36.17 -25.01
CA GLY A 173 2.17 -36.68 -25.08
C GLY A 173 1.33 -36.48 -23.83
N CYS A 174 0.74 -35.30 -23.67
CA CYS A 174 -0.62 -35.22 -23.12
C CYS A 174 -1.35 -34.00 -23.68
N SER A 175 -1.97 -34.24 -24.82
CA SER A 175 -3.01 -33.43 -25.43
C SER A 175 -4.21 -33.30 -24.48
N ALA A 176 -4.82 -32.12 -24.48
CA ALA A 176 -6.27 -31.89 -24.60
C ALA A 176 -6.82 -30.79 -23.66
N ARG A 177 -7.49 -29.83 -24.29
CA ARG A 177 -8.83 -29.34 -23.96
C ARG A 177 -9.07 -28.88 -22.51
N HIS A 178 -9.26 -27.57 -22.34
CA HIS A 178 -10.63 -27.07 -22.25
C HIS A 178 -10.75 -25.55 -22.43
N SER A 179 -11.69 -25.24 -23.30
CA SER A 179 -12.30 -23.96 -23.64
C SER A 179 -13.21 -23.41 -22.54
N ARG A 180 -13.31 -22.07 -22.50
CA ARG A 180 -14.50 -21.25 -22.18
C ARG A 180 -15.25 -21.49 -20.84
N ARG A 181 -15.35 -20.41 -20.05
CA ARG A 181 -16.53 -19.92 -19.29
C ARG A 181 -16.12 -18.57 -18.66
N GLN A 182 -16.59 -17.43 -19.19
CA GLN A 182 -17.81 -16.70 -18.83
C GLN A 182 -17.89 -16.23 -17.37
N GLU A 183 -17.99 -14.90 -17.25
CA GLU A 183 -18.90 -14.11 -16.39
C GLU A 183 -18.95 -14.40 -14.88
N GLY A 184 -18.80 -13.35 -14.05
CA GLY A 184 -19.25 -13.43 -12.66
C GLY A 184 -18.71 -12.38 -11.70
N ALA A 185 -19.50 -11.32 -11.53
CA ALA A 185 -19.81 -10.64 -10.26
C ALA A 185 -18.67 -10.25 -9.29
N ILE A 186 -18.56 -8.95 -9.06
CA ILE A 186 -18.09 -8.37 -7.80
C ILE A 186 -19.04 -8.89 -6.70
N ARG A 187 -18.54 -9.73 -5.79
CA ARG A 187 -19.26 -10.09 -4.56
C ARG A 187 -18.38 -9.74 -3.35
N PRO A 188 -18.90 -9.00 -2.36
CA PRO A 188 -18.31 -9.04 -1.03
C PRO A 188 -18.43 -10.48 -0.50
N ARG A 189 -17.33 -11.03 0.02
CA ARG A 189 -17.39 -12.30 0.75
C ARG A 189 -17.94 -12.01 2.13
N ASP A 190 -19.18 -12.43 2.35
CA ASP A 190 -19.77 -12.53 3.68
C ASP A 190 -18.90 -13.44 4.56
N SER A 191 -18.59 -12.95 5.75
CA SER A 191 -18.03 -13.71 6.86
C SER A 191 -19.05 -14.75 7.34
N ALA A 192 -18.63 -16.01 7.42
CA ALA A 192 -19.42 -17.06 8.08
C ALA A 192 -19.42 -16.86 9.60
N PRO A 193 -20.53 -17.19 10.32
CA PRO A 193 -20.70 -16.85 11.72
C PRO A 193 -20.07 -17.86 12.70
N ALA A 194 -20.02 -17.40 13.95
CA ALA A 194 -19.54 -17.98 15.22
C ALA A 194 -19.43 -19.51 15.35
#